data_AF-V9H733-F1
#
_entry.id   AF-V9H733-F1
#
_cell.length_a   1.000
_cell.length_b   1.000
_cell.length_c   1.000
_cell.angle_alpha   90.00
_cell.angle_beta   90.00
_cell.angle_gamma   90.00
#
_symmetry.space_group_name_H-M   'P 1'
#
loop_
_entity.id
_entity.type
_entity.pdbx_description
1 polymer ?
#
loop_
_entity_poly.entity_id
_entity_poly.type
_entity_poly.pdbx_seq_one_letter_code
_entity_poly.pdbx_strand_id
1 'polypeptide(L)' 'MAERLRVVLEFSKNKERDLLLYQELIKYSNPGAVVKDMLFGVLPLPNIDNNSNKA' A
#
# COMPACT_ATOMS: atom_id res chain seq x y z
N MET A 1 16.87 -2.58 24.15
CA MET A 1 15.85 -2.84 23.11
C MET A 1 15.62 -1.53 22.38
N ALA A 2 15.71 -1.47 21.06
CA ALA A 2 15.39 -0.23 20.33
C ALA A 2 13.86 -0.04 20.33
N GLU A 3 13.39 1.13 20.78
CA GLU A 3 11.98 1.50 20.66
C GLU A 3 11.63 1.66 19.18
N ARG A 4 10.62 0.90 18.73
CA ARG A 4 10.17 0.94 17.33
C ARG A 4 8.97 1.86 17.21
N LEU A 5 9.10 2.91 16.41
CA LEU A 5 7.96 3.72 15.96
C LEU A 5 7.17 2.96 14.89
N ARG A 6 5.84 2.98 14.99
CA ARG A 6 4.94 2.29 14.06
C ARG A 6 3.87 3.26 13.56
N VAL A 7 3.61 3.23 12.26
CA VAL A 7 2.44 3.85 11.62
C VAL A 7 1.51 2.72 11.25
N VAL A 8 0.23 2.83 11.64
CA VAL A 8 -0.81 1.84 11.30
C VAL A 8 -1.56 2.33 10.06
N LEU A 9 -1.73 1.45 9.08
CA LEU A 9 -2.56 1.69 7.90
C LEU A 9 -3.86 0.91 8.05
N GLU A 10 -4.99 1.61 7.97
CA GLU A 10 -6.32 1.02 8.01
C GLU A 10 -6.93 1.03 6.61
N PHE A 11 -7.61 -0.07 6.25
CA PHE A 11 -8.25 -0.24 4.94
C PHE A 11 -9.75 -0.49 5.13
N SER A 12 -10.59 0.23 4.38
CA SER A 12 -12.03 -0.01 4.39
C SER A 12 -12.44 -0.98 3.30
N LYS A 13 -13.16 -2.06 3.67
CA LYS A 13 -13.77 -2.97 2.69
C LYS A 13 -14.85 -2.32 1.81
N ASN A 14 -15.38 -1.18 2.25
CA ASN A 14 -16.43 -0.46 1.54
C ASN A 14 -15.87 0.54 0.51
N LYS A 15 -14.53 0.68 0.44
CA LYS A 15 -13.85 1.56 -0.50
C LYS A 15 -13.00 0.69 -1.42
N GLU A 16 -13.38 0.63 -2.69
CA GLU A 16 -12.68 -0.20 -3.70
C GLU A 16 -11.19 0.15 -3.78
N ARG A 17 -10.85 1.43 -3.78
CA ARG A 17 -9.45 1.91 -3.75
C ARG A 17 -8.64 1.32 -2.59
N ASP A 18 -9.21 1.31 -1.38
CA ASP A 18 -8.53 0.77 -0.20
C ASP A 18 -8.35 -0.75 -0.34
N LEU A 19 -9.37 -1.42 -0.88
CA LEU A 19 -9.33 -2.87 -1.10
C LEU A 19 -8.24 -3.26 -2.11
N LEU A 20 -8.14 -2.53 -3.22
CA LEU A 20 -7.11 -2.73 -4.25
C LEU A 20 -5.72 -2.49 -3.69
N LEU A 21 -5.52 -1.41 -2.93
CA LEU A 21 -4.24 -1.13 -2.28
C LEU A 21 -3.86 -2.21 -1.27
N TYR A 22 -4.82 -2.68 -0.46
CA TYR A 22 -4.61 -3.77 0.47
C TYR A 22 -4.21 -5.07 -0.24
N GLN A 23 -4.92 -5.44 -1.31
CA GLN A 23 -4.64 -6.63 -2.12
C GLN A 23 -3.26 -6.58 -2.78
N GLU A 24 -2.78 -5.39 -3.17
CA GLU A 24 -1.43 -5.24 -3.70
C GLU A 24 -0.39 -5.40 -2.59
N LEU A 25 -0.58 -4.69 -1.48
CA LEU A 25 0.38 -4.68 -0.38
C LEU A 25 0.56 -6.05 0.27
N ILE A 26 -0.51 -6.85 0.39
CA ILE A 26 -0.44 -8.19 1.00
C ILE A 26 0.32 -9.22 0.15
N LYS A 27 0.60 -8.94 -1.13
CA LYS A 27 1.43 -9.80 -1.98
C LYS A 27 2.90 -9.79 -1.55
N TYR A 28 3.34 -8.74 -0.86
CA TYR A 28 4.72 -8.62 -0.40
C TYR A 28 4.93 -9.30 0.95
N SER A 29 6.09 -9.94 1.13
CA SER A 29 6.47 -10.57 2.39
C SER A 29 6.64 -9.58 3.55
N ASN A 30 7.00 -8.32 3.25
CA ASN A 30 7.08 -7.23 4.21
C ASN A 30 6.53 -5.92 3.62
N PRO A 31 5.21 -5.71 3.71
CA PRO A 31 4.55 -4.55 3.09
C PRO A 31 5.08 -3.21 3.62
N GLY A 32 5.41 -3.14 4.92
CA GLY A 32 5.90 -1.91 5.53
C GLY A 32 7.29 -1.48 5.05
N ALA A 33 8.17 -2.45 4.72
CA ALA A 33 9.44 -2.16 4.09
C ALA A 33 9.25 -1.70 2.63
N VAL A 34 8.40 -2.41 1.89
CA VAL A 34 8.10 -2.07 0.49
C VAL A 34 7.51 -0.67 0.35
N VAL A 35 6.57 -0.29 1.22
CA VAL A 35 6.03 1.08 1.24
C VAL A 35 7.12 2.11 1.51
N LYS A 36 8.08 1.82 2.40
CA LYS A 36 9.22 2.73 2.62
C LYS A 36 10.08 2.86 1.38
N ASP A 37 10.43 1.75 0.74
CA ASP A 37 11.23 1.74 -0.48
C ASP A 37 10.54 2.51 -1.62
N MET A 38 9.22 2.39 -1.74
CA MET A 38 8.40 3.19 -2.65
C MET A 38 8.46 4.69 -2.31
N LEU A 39 8.30 5.07 -1.03
CA LEU A 39 8.35 6.47 -0.60
C LEU A 39 9.76 7.07 -0.72
N PHE A 40 10.81 6.27 -0.59
CA PHE A 40 12.19 6.66 -0.85
C PHE A 40 12.54 6.68 -2.34
N GLY A 41 11.62 6.27 -3.23
CA GLY A 41 11.84 6.22 -4.68
C GLY A 41 12.78 5.09 -5.13
N VAL A 42 13.06 4.12 -4.26
CA VAL A 42 13.86 2.92 -4.59
C VAL A 42 13.06 1.95 -5.46
N LEU A 43 11.77 1.82 -5.16
CA LEU A 43 10.82 1.05 -5.97
C LEU A 43 9.82 2.00 -6.64
N PRO A 44 9.40 1.70 -7.88
CA PRO A 44 8.33 2.44 -8.52
C PRO A 44 7.02 2.22 -7.75
N LEU A 45 6.14 3.22 -7.81
CA LEU A 45 4.79 3.07 -7.28
C LEU A 45 4.04 2.01 -8.11
N PRO A 46 3.27 1.12 -7.47
CA PRO A 46 2.50 0.12 -8.16
C PRO A 46 1.43 0.81 -9.00
N ASN A 47 1.18 0.30 -10.22
CA ASN A 47 0.16 0.86 -11.10
C ASN A 47 -1.25 0.43 -10.62
N ILE A 48 -1.73 1.08 -9.57
CA ILE A 48 -3.07 0.87 -9.02
C ILE A 48 -4.01 1.84 -9.74
N ASP A 49 -4.47 1.42 -10.92
CA ASP A 49 -5.42 2.19 -11.73
C ASP A 49 -6.73 2.40 -10.95
N ASN A 50 -7.02 3.64 -10.57
CA ASN A 50 -8.30 4.05 -9.96
C ASN A 50 -9.32 4.44 -11.04
N ASN A 51 -9.33 3.78 -12.18
CA ASN A 51 -10.18 4.19 -13.29
C ASN A 51 -11.62 3.71 -13.06
N SER A 52 -12.35 4.43 -12.19
CA SER A 52 -13.79 4.29 -12.03
C SER A 52 -14.60 4.94 -13.16
N ASN A 53 -13.94 5.37 -14.26
CA ASN A 53 -14.59 5.89 -15.46
C ASN A 53 -14.02 5.22 -16.72
N LYS A 54 -14.52 4.03 -17.04
CA LYS A 54 -14.65 3.58 -18.44
C LYS A 54 -16.14 3.34 -18.69
N ALA A 55 -16.82 4.41 -19.06
CA ALA A 55 -18.07 4.36 -19.83
C ALA A 55 -17.73 4.41 -21.32
#